data_AF-A0A453NIH6-F1
#
_entry.id   AF-A0A453NIH6-F1
#
_cell.length_a   1.000
_cell.length_b   1.000
_cell.length_c   1.000
_cell.angle_alpha   90.00
_cell.angle_beta   90.00
_cell.angle_gamma   90.00
#
_symmetry.space_group_name_H-M   'P 1'
#
loop_
_entity.id
_entity.type
_entity.pdbx_description
1 polymer ?
#
loop_
_entity_poly.entity_id
_entity_poly.type
_entity_poly.pdbx_seq_one_letter_code
_entity_poly.pdbx_strand_id
1 'polypeptide(L)'
;MWVQILRNKYLHTKTLAQVNARPMDSPFWKGLMKTKLTFLLRVKFLIGNGTTTRFWEDTWLGETPLALQYPSLYNIVQHKEDYVAIVLNSVPLN
;
A
#
# COMPACT_ATOMS: atom_id res chain seq x y z
N MET A 1 -22.44 -2.42 -1.54
CA MET A 1 -22.92 -2.04 -0.18
C MET A 1 -21.87 -2.27 0.91
N TRP A 2 -21.31 -3.47 1.09
CA TRP A 2 -20.34 -3.76 2.16
C TRP A 2 -18.99 -3.01 2.04
N VAL A 3 -18.47 -2.82 0.83
CA VAL A 3 -17.21 -2.08 0.59
C VAL A 3 -17.31 -0.62 1.05
N GLN A 4 -18.47 0.01 0.87
CA GLN A 4 -18.70 1.39 1.27
C GLN A 4 -18.66 1.57 2.79
N ILE A 5 -19.18 0.59 3.53
CA ILE A 5 -19.14 0.57 4.99
C ILE A 5 -17.69 0.46 5.46
N LEU A 6 -16.90 -0.43 4.85
CA LEU A 6 -15.47 -0.55 5.17
C LEU A 6 -14.72 0.76 4.89
N ARG A 7 -15.01 1.39 3.75
CA ARG A 7 -14.41 2.67 3.38
C ARG A 7 -14.73 3.76 4.40
N ASN A 8 -16.01 3.96 4.72
CA ASN A 8 -16.43 5.05 5.59
C ASN A 8 -16.02 4.84 7.06
N LYS A 9 -16.02 3.58 7.53
CA LYS A 9 -15.79 3.26 8.94
C LYS A 9 -14.31 3.09 9.30
N TYR A 10 -13.49 2.60 8.37
CA TYR A 10 -12.12 2.19 8.70
C TYR A 10 -11.03 2.79 7.81
N LEU A 11 -11.32 3.07 6.54
CA LEU A 11 -10.30 3.50 5.57
C LEU A 11 -10.26 5.03 5.38
N HIS A 12 -11.43 5.68 5.36
CA HIS A 12 -11.59 7.08 4.96
C HIS A 12 -10.94 7.32 3.58
N THR A 13 -9.91 8.17 3.53
CA THR A 13 -9.12 8.47 2.32
C THR A 13 -7.98 7.48 2.08
N LYS A 14 -7.72 6.58 3.03
CA LYS A 14 -6.58 5.66 2.98
C LYS A 14 -6.91 4.37 2.24
N THR A 15 -5.90 3.74 1.64
CA THR A 15 -6.06 2.39 1.09
C THR A 15 -5.93 1.34 2.19
N LEU A 16 -6.39 0.11 1.92
CA LEU A 16 -6.27 -1.01 2.86
C LEU A 16 -4.81 -1.26 3.27
N ALA A 17 -3.84 -0.99 2.37
CA ALA A 17 -2.42 -1.08 2.63
C ALA A 17 -1.93 -0.13 3.75
N GLN A 18 -2.55 1.04 3.92
CA GLN A 18 -2.04 2.09 4.83
C GLN A 18 -2.62 2.02 6.25
N VAL A 19 -3.67 1.24 6.46
CA VAL A 19 -4.36 1.15 7.76
C VAL A 19 -3.89 -0.07 8.54
N ASN A 20 -3.67 0.11 9.83
CA ASN A 20 -3.36 -0.98 10.77
C ASN A 20 -4.46 -1.07 11.82
N ALA A 21 -4.62 -2.25 12.43
CA ALA A 21 -5.56 -2.44 13.52
C ALA A 21 -5.16 -1.64 14.76
N ARG A 22 -6.13 -0.98 15.37
CA ARG A 22 -6.00 -0.24 16.64
C ARG A 22 -6.58 -1.06 17.80
N PRO A 23 -6.15 -0.80 19.05
CA PRO A 23 -6.64 -1.52 20.22
C PRO A 23 -8.17 -1.43 20.41
N MET A 24 -8.80 -0.32 20.04
CA MET A 24 -10.26 -0.10 20.12
C MET A 24 -11.05 -0.63 18.92
N ASP A 25 -10.39 -1.16 17.89
CA ASP A 25 -11.09 -1.61 16.70
C ASP A 25 -11.90 -2.88 16.95
N SER A 26 -12.94 -3.08 16.15
CA SER A 26 -13.80 -4.25 16.26
C SER A 26 -13.02 -5.55 16.05
N PRO A 27 -13.41 -6.66 16.71
CA PRO A 27 -12.79 -7.97 16.50
C PRO A 27 -12.73 -8.38 15.03
N PHE A 28 -13.77 -8.04 14.26
CA PHE A 28 -13.82 -8.22 12.81
C PHE A 28 -12.66 -7.52 12.08
N TRP A 29 -12.42 -6.23 12.36
CA TRP A 29 -11.36 -5.47 11.70
C TRP A 29 -9.96 -5.97 12.09
N LYS A 30 -9.78 -6.36 13.36
CA LYS A 30 -8.54 -6.98 13.83
C LYS A 30 -8.25 -8.31 13.11
N GLY A 31 -9.28 -9.14 12.90
CA GLY A 31 -9.18 -10.37 12.12
C GLY A 31 -8.77 -10.09 10.67
N LEU A 32 -9.44 -9.13 10.03
CA LEU A 32 -9.13 -8.71 8.67
C LEU A 32 -7.69 -8.20 8.54
N MET A 33 -7.22 -7.39 9.49
CA MET A 33 -5.85 -6.85 9.51
C MET A 33 -4.77 -7.91 9.69
N LYS A 34 -5.04 -9.00 10.42
CA LYS A 34 -4.11 -10.14 10.48
C LYS A 34 -3.93 -10.80 9.12
N THR A 35 -5.00 -10.95 8.36
CA THR A 35 -4.96 -11.54 7.02
C THR A 35 -4.42 -10.59 5.94
N LYS A 36 -4.51 -9.28 6.17
CA LYS A 36 -4.07 -8.24 5.23
C LYS A 36 -2.61 -8.42 4.82
N LEU A 37 -1.70 -8.62 5.78
CA LEU A 37 -0.27 -8.70 5.48
C LEU A 37 0.04 -9.87 4.54
N THR A 38 -0.48 -11.06 4.84
CA THR A 38 -0.31 -12.25 4.02
C THR A 38 -0.96 -12.09 2.64
N PHE A 39 -2.10 -11.41 2.58
CA PHE A 39 -2.80 -11.13 1.33
C PHE A 39 -1.99 -10.17 0.43
N LEU A 40 -1.52 -9.04 0.97
CA LEU A 40 -0.75 -8.04 0.20
C LEU A 40 0.58 -8.59 -0.31
N LEU A 41 1.21 -9.51 0.42
CA LEU A 41 2.43 -10.18 -0.02
C LEU A 41 2.22 -11.14 -1.20
N ARG A 42 0.99 -11.63 -1.42
CA ARG A 42 0.67 -12.64 -2.45
C ARG A 42 -0.09 -12.07 -3.64
N VAL A 43 -0.47 -10.79 -3.58
CA VAL A 43 -1.27 -10.14 -4.62
C VAL A 43 -0.39 -9.16 -5.36
N LYS A 44 -0.49 -9.19 -6.70
CA LYS A 44 0.11 -8.17 -7.57
C LYS A 44 -0.92 -7.12 -7.91
N PHE A 45 -0.53 -5.86 -7.78
CA PHE A 45 -1.35 -4.75 -8.24
C PHE A 45 -1.13 -4.53 -9.73
N LEU A 46 -2.18 -4.70 -10.52
CA LEU A 46 -2.20 -4.24 -11.91
C LEU A 46 -2.16 -2.70 -11.91
N ILE A 47 -1.07 -2.14 -12.43
CA ILE A 47 -0.91 -0.69 -12.54
C ILE A 47 -1.80 -0.20 -13.68
N GLY A 48 -2.89 0.48 -13.31
CA GLY A 48 -3.63 1.32 -14.25
C GLY A 48 -2.91 2.65 -14.44
N ASN A 49 -3.50 3.73 -13.95
CA ASN A 49 -2.88 5.06 -13.95
C ASN A 49 -1.84 5.28 -12.83
N GLY A 50 -1.62 4.29 -11.96
CA GLY A 50 -0.63 4.33 -10.88
C GLY A 50 -0.92 5.31 -9.74
N THR A 51 -2.09 5.98 -9.70
CA THR A 51 -2.41 7.02 -8.70
C THR A 51 -2.78 6.46 -7.32
N THR A 52 -3.00 5.15 -7.23
CA THR A 52 -3.41 4.46 -6.00
C THR A 52 -2.44 3.37 -5.55
N THR A 53 -1.34 3.19 -6.28
CA THR A 53 -0.34 2.15 -6.04
C THR A 53 0.94 2.80 -5.55
N ARG A 54 1.45 2.39 -4.39
CA ARG A 54 2.70 2.90 -3.81
C ARG A 54 3.90 2.33 -4.54
N PHE A 55 4.88 3.17 -4.80
CA PHE A 55 6.07 2.76 -5.54
C PHE A 55 6.90 1.73 -4.76
N TRP A 56 7.12 1.94 -3.45
CA TRP A 56 8.00 1.08 -2.65
C TRP A 56 7.30 -0.09 -1.97
N GLU A 57 6.12 0.17 -1.40
CA GLU A 57 5.47 -0.77 -0.46
C GLU A 57 4.50 -1.76 -1.13
N ASP A 58 3.96 -1.44 -2.30
CA ASP A 58 3.03 -2.32 -3.00
C ASP A 58 3.77 -3.23 -4.00
N THR A 59 3.33 -4.49 -4.12
CA THR A 59 3.84 -5.41 -5.14
C THR A 59 3.20 -5.09 -6.48
N TRP A 60 3.75 -4.11 -7.19
CA TRP A 60 3.31 -3.75 -8.54
C TRP A 60 4.33 -4.17 -9.61
N LEU A 61 5.61 -4.24 -9.25
CA LEU A 61 6.68 -4.70 -10.13
C LEU A 61 7.28 -6.03 -9.61
N GLY A 62 7.21 -7.08 -10.43
CA GLY A 62 7.73 -8.41 -10.06
C GLY A 62 6.84 -9.19 -9.10
N GLU A 63 7.46 -9.94 -8.18
CA GLU A 63 6.77 -10.83 -7.21
C GLU A 63 6.74 -10.27 -5.78
N THR A 64 7.57 -9.29 -5.46
CA THR A 64 7.70 -8.72 -4.11
C THR A 64 7.78 -7.20 -4.17
N PRO A 65 7.40 -6.47 -3.09
CA PRO A 65 7.55 -5.03 -3.01
C PRO A 65 9.01 -4.59 -3.22
N LEU A 66 9.22 -3.45 -3.89
CA LEU A 66 10.55 -2.89 -4.12
C LEU A 66 11.29 -2.58 -2.81
N ALA A 67 10.56 -2.22 -1.75
CA ALA A 67 11.13 -2.00 -0.42
C ALA A 67 11.83 -3.25 0.15
N LEU A 68 11.33 -4.45 -0.18
CA LEU A 68 11.93 -5.71 0.24
C LEU A 68 13.06 -6.16 -0.69
N GLN A 69 12.97 -5.86 -1.98
CA GLN A 69 14.02 -6.19 -2.95
C GLN A 69 15.26 -5.29 -2.79
N TYR A 70 15.05 -4.02 -2.48
CA TYR A 70 16.11 -3.01 -2.40
C TYR A 70 16.08 -2.23 -1.07
N PRO A 71 16.33 -2.90 0.07
CA PRO A 71 16.22 -2.28 1.39
C PRO A 71 17.17 -1.09 1.59
N SER A 72 18.36 -1.12 0.99
CA SER A 72 19.32 -0.02 1.05
C SER A 72 18.81 1.25 0.34
N LEU A 73 18.19 1.10 -0.84
CA LEU A 73 17.57 2.21 -1.56
C LEU A 73 16.35 2.74 -0.81
N TYR A 74 15.53 1.83 -0.30
CA TYR A 74 14.37 2.21 0.52
C TYR A 74 14.79 3.06 1.73
N ASN A 75 15.92 2.77 2.35
CA ASN A 75 16.34 3.48 3.56
C ASN A 75 16.77 4.94 3.31
N ILE A 76 17.26 5.26 2.11
CA ILE A 76 17.71 6.62 1.74
C ILE A 76 16.58 7.47 1.11
N VAL A 77 15.47 6.85 0.71
CA VAL A 77 14.35 7.56 0.09
C VAL A 77 13.63 8.43 1.13
N GLN A 78 13.46 9.71 0.81
CA GLN A 78 12.72 10.67 1.63
C GLN A 78 11.20 10.44 1.54
N HIS A 79 10.71 10.12 0.34
CA HIS A 79 9.28 9.93 0.07
C HIS A 79 8.92 8.46 -0.16
N LYS A 80 8.91 7.69 0.94
CA LYS A 80 8.62 6.24 0.92
C LYS A 80 7.17 5.91 0.51
N GLU A 81 6.30 6.89 0.69
CA GLU A 81 4.84 6.79 0.53
C GLU A 81 4.35 7.26 -0.86
N ASP A 82 5.27 7.62 -1.76
CA ASP A 82 4.91 8.12 -3.08
C ASP A 82 4.24 7.07 -3.96
N TYR A 83 3.32 7.55 -4.78
CA TYR A 83 2.59 6.73 -5.73
C TYR A 83 3.40 6.52 -7.01
N VAL A 84 3.19 5.38 -7.67
CA VAL A 84 3.81 5.04 -8.96
C VAL A 84 3.58 6.14 -9.99
N ALA A 85 2.38 6.72 -10.04
CA ALA A 85 2.09 7.84 -10.93
C ALA A 85 3.00 9.05 -10.69
N ILE A 86 3.32 9.37 -9.44
CA ILE A 86 4.15 10.53 -9.10
C ILE A 86 5.60 10.24 -9.48
N VAL A 87 6.12 9.09 -9.07
CA VAL A 87 7.52 8.70 -9.31
C VAL A 87 7.82 8.52 -10.80
N LEU A 88 6.88 7.99 -11.58
CA LEU A 88 7.07 7.80 -13.02
C LEU A 88 6.79 9.05 -13.87
N ASN A 89 6.00 10.00 -13.37
CA ASN A 89 5.78 11.30 -14.04
C ASN A 89 6.76 12.38 -13.58
N SER A 90 7.41 12.21 -12.42
CA SER A 90 8.48 13.11 -12.00
C SER A 90 9.66 12.96 -12.96
N VAL A 91 10.00 14.07 -13.63
CA VAL A 91 11.24 14.17 -14.41
C VAL A 91 12.40 13.82 -13.47
N PRO A 92 13.31 12.90 -13.85
CA PRO A 92 14.45 12.59 -13.00
C PRO A 92 15.21 13.90 -12.76
N LEU A 93 15.45 14.22 -11.49
CA LEU A 93 16.34 15.30 -11.09
C LEU A 93 17.73 14.99 -11.66
N ASN A 94 18.02 15.55 -12.83
CA ASN A 94 19.32 15.59 -13.47
C ASN A 94 19.83 17.03 -13.41
#